data_AF-A0A3N5YZC8-F1
#
_entry.id   AF-A0A3N5YZC8-F1
#
_cell.length_a   1.000
_cell.length_b   1.000
_cell.length_c   1.000
_cell.angle_alpha   90.00
_cell.angle_beta   90.00
_cell.angle_gamma   90.00
#
_symmetry.space_group_name_H-M   'P 1'
#
loop_
_entity.id
_entity.type
_entity.pdbx_description
1 polymer ?
#
loop_
_entity_poly.entity_id
_entity_poly.type
_entity_poly.pdbx_seq_one_letter_code
_entity_poly.pdbx_strand_id
1 'polypeptide(L)'
;MKRIGRTLGFDHEFCDNAIHDILENNYIVDEPLTFSTKDLTGKFIKDGLAIASSDNEIHAFEKEWLKSIAKKNGLSLTWFNLKNINVKNKKHVTSHLEVDDLIIKYSS
;
A
#
# COMPACT_ATOMS: atom_id res chain seq x y z
N MET A 1 -11.31 0.06 1.13
CA MET A 1 -11.31 1.37 0.39
C MET A 1 -12.61 2.17 0.46
N LYS A 2 -13.81 1.58 0.27
CA LYS A 2 -15.10 2.30 0.21
C LYS A 2 -15.43 3.20 1.41
N ARG A 3 -14.96 2.83 2.61
CA ARG A 3 -15.15 3.61 3.84
C ARG A 3 -14.33 4.92 3.85
N ILE A 4 -13.15 4.94 3.25
CA ILE A 4 -12.26 6.12 3.24
C ILE A 4 -12.77 7.17 2.24
N GLY A 5 -13.18 6.74 1.04
CA GLY A 5 -13.78 7.63 0.03
C GLY A 5 -15.03 8.34 0.55
N ARG A 6 -15.91 7.59 1.23
CA ARG A 6 -17.12 8.17 1.86
C ARG A 6 -16.80 9.18 2.96
N THR A 7 -15.77 8.93 3.78
CA THR A 7 -15.32 9.88 4.82
C THR A 7 -14.79 11.19 4.24
N LEU A 8 -14.21 11.14 3.04
CA LEU A 8 -13.69 12.31 2.32
C LEU A 8 -14.77 13.04 1.48
N GLY A 9 -16.02 12.56 1.49
CA GLY A 9 -17.14 13.15 0.76
C GLY A 9 -17.22 12.75 -0.71
N PHE A 10 -16.44 11.75 -1.14
CA PHE A 10 -16.56 11.20 -2.48
C PHE A 10 -17.81 10.33 -2.61
N ASP A 11 -18.49 10.48 -3.73
CA ASP A 11 -19.59 9.58 -4.08
C ASP A 11 -19.06 8.16 -4.34
N HIS A 12 -19.88 7.17 -3.99
CA HIS A 12 -19.51 5.77 -4.14
C HIS A 12 -19.23 5.40 -5.61
N GLU A 13 -20.04 5.92 -6.53
CA GLU A 13 -19.88 5.68 -7.97
C GLU A 13 -18.58 6.29 -8.48
N PHE A 14 -18.20 7.46 -7.98
CA PHE A 14 -16.91 8.08 -8.28
C PHE A 14 -15.73 7.20 -7.83
N CYS A 15 -15.76 6.69 -6.60
CA CYS A 15 -14.70 5.82 -6.09
C CYS A 15 -14.59 4.51 -6.88
N ASP A 16 -15.72 3.88 -7.21
CA ASP A 16 -15.74 2.63 -7.96
C ASP A 16 -15.24 2.84 -9.40
N ASN A 17 -15.66 3.93 -10.07
CA ASN A 17 -15.18 4.29 -11.41
C ASN A 17 -13.68 4.60 -11.40
N ALA A 18 -13.19 5.38 -10.43
CA ALA A 18 -11.76 5.70 -10.34
C ALA A 18 -10.89 4.45 -10.13
N ILE A 19 -11.35 3.50 -9.30
CA ILE A 19 -10.64 2.22 -9.10
C ILE A 19 -10.66 1.41 -10.40
N HIS A 20 -11.80 1.34 -11.08
CA HIS A 20 -11.94 0.62 -12.34
C HIS A 20 -11.03 1.19 -13.43
N ASP A 21 -11.07 2.50 -13.63
CA ASP A 21 -10.25 3.22 -14.62
C ASP A 21 -8.75 2.99 -14.38
N ILE A 22 -8.31 2.95 -13.11
CA ILE A 22 -6.92 2.66 -12.74
C ILE A 22 -6.55 1.21 -13.09
N LEU A 23 -7.44 0.25 -12.86
CA LEU A 23 -7.18 -1.17 -13.15
C LEU A 23 -7.17 -1.47 -14.65
N GLU A 24 -7.95 -0.74 -15.44
CA GLU A 24 -7.97 -0.86 -16.91
C GLU A 24 -6.90 -0.01 -17.61
N ASN A 25 -6.16 0.79 -16.84
CA ASN A 25 -5.15 1.68 -17.38
C ASN A 25 -3.92 0.89 -17.84
N ASN A 26 -3.82 0.67 -19.17
CA ASN A 26 -2.69 -0.01 -19.81
C ASN A 26 -1.33 0.69 -19.61
N TYR A 27 -1.29 1.92 -19.09
CA TYR A 27 -0.06 2.63 -18.74
C TYR A 27 0.42 2.34 -17.31
N ILE A 28 -0.40 1.68 -16.49
CA ILE A 28 -0.02 1.23 -15.15
C ILE A 28 0.53 -0.19 -15.26
N VAL A 29 1.83 -0.31 -14.99
CA VAL A 29 2.53 -1.59 -15.09
C VAL A 29 2.28 -2.41 -13.82
N ASP A 30 1.73 -3.62 -13.95
CA ASP A 30 1.56 -4.58 -12.86
C ASP A 30 2.87 -5.35 -12.56
N GLU A 31 3.98 -4.61 -12.47
CA GLU A 31 5.27 -5.15 -12.07
C GLU A 31 5.69 -4.60 -10.72
N PRO A 32 6.44 -5.38 -9.91
CA PRO A 32 6.96 -4.89 -8.64
C PRO A 32 7.76 -3.59 -8.85
N LEU A 33 7.38 -2.53 -8.15
CA LEU A 33 7.99 -1.21 -8.29
C LEU A 33 9.43 -1.21 -7.74
N THR A 34 10.31 -0.45 -8.39
CA THR A 34 11.63 -0.11 -7.85
C THR A 34 11.62 1.34 -7.36
N PHE A 35 11.96 1.54 -6.10
CA PHE A 35 12.00 2.85 -5.45
C PHE A 35 13.43 3.40 -5.45
N SER A 36 13.55 4.72 -5.39
CA SER A 36 14.84 5.41 -5.33
C SER A 36 15.59 5.16 -4.02
N THR A 37 14.89 4.85 -2.93
CA THR A 37 15.49 4.57 -1.63
C THR A 37 14.80 3.42 -0.90
N LYS A 38 15.55 2.71 -0.06
CA LYS A 38 15.02 1.67 0.82
C LYS A 38 14.01 2.19 1.84
N ASP A 39 14.12 3.47 2.23
CA ASP A 39 13.16 4.12 3.13
C ASP A 39 11.77 4.20 2.48
N LEU A 40 11.71 4.65 1.23
CA LEU A 40 10.45 4.70 0.47
C LEU A 40 9.86 3.31 0.26
N THR A 41 10.70 2.31 -0.05
CA THR A 41 10.23 0.91 -0.10
C THR A 41 9.63 0.48 1.23
N GLY A 42 10.29 0.83 2.34
CA GLY A 42 9.84 0.48 3.68
C GLY A 42 8.49 1.11 4.01
N LYS A 43 8.31 2.40 3.71
CA LYS A 43 7.03 3.12 3.86
C LYS A 43 5.92 2.49 3.02
N PHE A 44 6.19 2.27 1.74
CA PHE A 44 5.25 1.63 0.82
C PHE A 44 4.78 0.25 1.33
N ILE A 45 5.69 -0.61 1.79
CA ILE A 45 5.32 -1.93 2.29
C ILE A 45 4.51 -1.85 3.57
N LYS A 46 4.82 -0.92 4.49
CA LYS A 46 4.03 -0.75 5.72
C LYS A 46 2.60 -0.33 5.38
N ASP A 47 2.44 0.62 4.47
CA ASP A 47 1.13 1.10 4.03
C ASP A 47 0.36 0.01 3.28
N GLY A 48 1.03 -0.71 2.38
CA GLY A 48 0.46 -1.84 1.67
C GLY A 48 -0.02 -2.95 2.62
N LEU A 49 0.76 -3.28 3.64
CA LEU A 49 0.34 -4.25 4.67
C LEU A 49 -0.84 -3.73 5.50
N ALA A 50 -0.84 -2.45 5.87
CA ALA A 50 -1.95 -1.83 6.60
C ALA A 50 -3.26 -1.88 5.79
N ILE A 51 -3.18 -1.54 4.50
CA ILE A 51 -4.32 -1.59 3.57
C ILE A 51 -4.78 -3.04 3.37
N ALA A 52 -3.87 -3.97 3.06
CA ALA A 52 -4.22 -5.38 2.87
C ALA A 52 -4.83 -6.02 4.13
N SER A 53 -4.48 -5.51 5.32
CA SER A 53 -5.07 -5.98 6.58
C SER A 53 -6.44 -5.35 6.90
N SER A 54 -6.95 -4.42 6.09
CA SER A 54 -8.16 -3.66 6.43
C SER A 54 -9.42 -4.51 6.53
N ASP A 55 -9.44 -5.63 5.80
CA ASP A 55 -10.57 -6.55 5.75
C ASP A 55 -10.33 -7.78 6.67
N ASN A 56 -9.47 -7.60 7.69
CA ASN A 56 -9.04 -8.59 8.70
C ASN A 56 -8.27 -9.82 8.17
N GLU A 57 -8.12 -9.98 6.86
CA GLU A 57 -7.31 -11.03 6.23
C GLU A 57 -6.43 -10.44 5.13
N ILE A 58 -5.14 -10.81 5.13
CA ILE A 58 -4.22 -10.51 4.03
C ILE A 58 -4.22 -11.72 3.10
N HIS A 59 -4.63 -11.55 1.84
CA HIS A 59 -4.63 -12.63 0.87
C HIS A 59 -3.19 -13.07 0.54
N ALA A 60 -3.01 -14.35 0.21
CA ALA A 60 -1.69 -14.91 -0.11
C ALA A 60 -1.03 -14.19 -1.30
N PHE A 61 -1.83 -13.78 -2.30
CA PHE A 61 -1.36 -13.05 -3.47
C PHE A 61 -0.81 -11.67 -3.10
N GLU A 62 -1.55 -10.89 -2.30
CA GLU A 62 -1.13 -9.55 -1.84
C GLU A 62 0.17 -9.63 -1.04
N LYS A 63 0.28 -10.64 -0.17
CA LYS A 63 1.49 -10.87 0.63
C LYS A 63 2.69 -11.20 -0.25
N GLU A 64 2.54 -12.11 -1.21
CA GLU A 64 3.63 -12.47 -2.12
C GLU A 64 3.99 -11.30 -3.05
N TRP A 65 3.03 -10.48 -3.46
CA TRP A 65 3.27 -9.27 -4.23
C TRP A 65 4.08 -8.24 -3.44
N LEU A 66 3.68 -7.90 -2.22
CA LEU A 66 4.45 -6.98 -1.35
C LEU A 66 5.85 -7.53 -1.02
N LYS A 67 5.98 -8.84 -0.84
CA LYS A 67 7.28 -9.51 -0.65
C LYS A 67 8.16 -9.45 -1.89
N SER A 68 7.58 -9.52 -3.09
CA SER A 68 8.33 -9.35 -4.35
C SER A 68 8.92 -7.94 -4.48
N ILE A 69 8.17 -6.91 -4.05
CA ILE A 69 8.64 -5.53 -3.99
C ILE A 69 9.77 -5.39 -2.97
N ALA A 70 9.63 -5.98 -1.77
CA ALA A 70 10.68 -6.00 -0.76
C ALA A 70 11.98 -6.59 -1.32
N LYS A 71 11.88 -7.74 -2.01
CA LYS A 71 13.02 -8.42 -2.63
C LYS A 71 13.67 -7.58 -3.73
N LYS A 72 12.88 -7.00 -4.65
CA LYS A 72 13.38 -6.19 -5.77
C LYS A 72 14.12 -4.93 -5.31
N ASN A 73 13.77 -4.41 -4.14
CA ASN A 73 14.38 -3.22 -3.54
C ASN A 73 15.45 -3.53 -2.47
N GLY A 74 15.84 -4.80 -2.31
CA GLY A 74 16.93 -5.19 -1.41
C GLY A 74 16.61 -5.07 0.09
N LEU A 75 15.33 -5.25 0.46
CA LEU A 75 14.91 -5.47 1.84
C LEU A 75 14.96 -6.98 2.16
N SER A 76 15.34 -7.32 3.38
CA SER A 76 15.44 -8.72 3.80
C SER A 76 14.06 -9.33 4.03
N LEU A 77 13.94 -10.63 3.76
CA LEU A 77 12.74 -11.40 4.09
C LEU A 77 12.41 -11.36 5.59
N THR A 78 13.45 -11.33 6.44
CA THR A 78 13.30 -11.20 7.89
C THR A 78 12.63 -9.88 8.27
N TRP A 79 13.03 -8.77 7.66
CA TRP A 79 12.40 -7.47 7.87
C TRP A 79 10.93 -7.48 7.47
N PHE A 80 10.62 -8.05 6.30
CA PHE A 80 9.24 -8.17 5.81
C PHE A 80 8.36 -8.97 6.77
N ASN A 81 8.83 -10.14 7.21
CA ASN A 81 8.09 -11.00 8.12
C ASN A 81 7.81 -10.32 9.46
N LEU A 82 8.78 -9.59 10.02
CA LEU A 82 8.58 -8.82 11.25
C LEU A 82 7.50 -7.75 11.08
N LYS A 83 7.48 -7.01 9.96
CA LYS A 83 6.44 -6.02 9.68
C LYS A 83 5.06 -6.65 9.51
N ASN A 84 4.98 -7.76 8.77
CA ASN A 84 3.74 -8.50 8.59
C ASN A 84 3.14 -9.00 9.92
N ILE A 85 3.97 -9.48 10.85
CA ILE A 85 3.51 -9.88 12.20
C ILE A 85 2.98 -8.67 12.98
N ASN A 86 3.69 -7.54 12.94
CA ASN A 86 3.31 -6.34 13.67
C ASN A 86 1.96 -5.77 13.21
N VAL A 87 1.65 -5.83 11.90
CA VAL A 87 0.36 -5.38 11.38
C VAL A 87 -0.77 -6.32 11.81
N LYS A 88 -0.58 -7.64 11.79
CA LYS A 88 -1.57 -8.60 12.31
C LYS A 88 -1.93 -8.38 13.79
N ASN A 89 -0.97 -7.91 14.59
CA ASN A 89 -1.19 -7.62 16.01
C ASN A 89 -1.94 -6.29 16.25
N LYS A 90 -1.89 -5.35 15.29
CA LYS A 90 -2.64 -4.09 15.35
C LYS A 90 -4.05 -4.34 14.82
N LYS A 91 -4.98 -4.71 15.70
CA LYS A 91 -6.41 -4.97 15.41
C LYS A 91 -7.22 -3.76 14.89
N HIS A 92 -6.59 -2.60 14.68
CA HIS A 92 -7.26 -1.39 14.24
C HIS A 92 -6.57 -0.90 12.96
N VAL A 93 -7.38 -0.72 11.90
CA VAL A 93 -6.99 0.03 10.70
C VAL A 93 -6.33 1.32 11.16
N THR A 94 -5.05 1.48 10.86
CA THR A 94 -4.35 2.72 11.19
C THR A 94 -5.03 3.83 10.41
N SER A 95 -5.58 4.82 11.12
CA SER A 95 -6.14 6.03 10.53
C SER A 95 -5.07 6.95 9.92
N HIS A 96 -3.80 6.53 9.97
CA HIS A 96 -2.61 7.25 9.54
C HIS A 96 -1.68 6.28 8.82
N LEU A 97 -1.31 6.62 7.59
CA LEU A 97 -0.39 5.90 6.73
C LEU A 97 0.94 6.65 6.65
N GLU A 98 2.03 5.98 6.31
CA GLU A 98 3.35 6.60 6.16
C GLU A 98 3.39 7.59 4.98
N VAL A 99 2.51 7.40 3.98
CA VAL A 99 2.28 8.36 2.90
C VAL A 99 1.77 9.72 3.41
N ASP A 100 1.03 9.76 4.52
CA ASP A 100 0.46 10.99 5.07
C ASP A 100 1.55 11.95 5.58
N ASP A 101 2.74 11.41 5.89
CA ASP A 101 3.90 12.18 6.38
C ASP A 101 4.86 12.58 5.23
N LEU A 102 4.54 12.32 3.96
CA LEU A 102 5.40 12.68 2.83
C LEU A 102 5.26 14.16 2.46
N ILE A 103 6.38 14.88 2.51
CA ILE A 103 6.47 16.27 2.04
C ILE A 103 6.98 16.28 0.59
N ILE A 104 6.12 16.66 -0.35
CA ILE A 104 6.48 16.84 -1.75
C ILE A 104 7.12 18.23 -1.93
N LYS A 105 8.38 18.26 -2.36
CA LYS A 105 9.06 19.49 -2.77
C LYS A 105 9.07 19.58 -4.28
N TYR A 106 8.43 20.61 -4.83
CA TYR A 106 8.51 20.91 -6.25
C TYR A 106 9.80 21.69 -6.53
N SER A 107 10.63 21.16 -7.42
CA SER A 107 11.76 21.93 -7.98
C SER A 107 11.17 22.96 -8.94
N SER A 108 11.29 24.24 -8.60
CA SER A 108 10.98 25.38 -9.48
C SER A 108 12.08 25.58 -10.51
#